data_AF-A0AAV7D4H3-F1
#
_entry.id   AF-A0AAV7D4H3-F1
#
_cell.length_a   1.000
_cell.length_b   1.000
_cell.length_c   1.000
_cell.angle_alpha   90.00
_cell.angle_beta   90.00
_cell.angle_gamma   90.00
#
_symmetry.space_group_name_H-M   'P 1'
#
loop_
_entity.id
_entity.type
_entity.pdbx_description
1 polymer ?
#
loop_
_entity_poly.entity_id
_entity_poly.type
_entity_poly.pdbx_seq_one_letter_code
_entity_poly.pdbx_strand_id
1 'polypeptide(L)'
;MRLLGLRTGAELLRVSGLAEYHTSYRVLAVLSDDKKNLIQNGPDLQDFISGDLTDKNTWSDYKGNLKRQKGERLRLPPWAKTEIPMGKNYNKLKNTLRSLNLHTVCEEARCPNIGECWGGGEYGTATATIMLMGDTCTRGCRFCSVKTAKKPPPLDPDEPYNTAKAIADWGLDYVVLTSVDRDDLPDGGAEHFARTVSLLKERNSKILIECLTPDFRGDKKAVETIVGSGLDVYAHNVETVPALQRQVRDPRANFQQSISILQHAKNVRPDIVTKTSIMLGLGETDEQVYDTMTALREAEVDCLTLGQYMQPTKRHLKVEEYVTPEKFKHWEKVGNELGFLYTASGPLVRSSYKAGEFFLKNLVEKRKSKAV
;
A
#
# COMPACT_ATOMS: atom_id res chain seq x y z
N MET A 1 -36.71 -70.03 -13.25
CA MET A 1 -37.97 -69.64 -13.91
C MET A 1 -37.92 -68.12 -14.08
N ARG A 2 -37.53 -67.57 -15.24
CA ARG A 2 -38.29 -67.47 -16.52
C ARG A 2 -39.61 -66.73 -16.30
N LEU A 3 -40.08 -65.75 -17.09
CA LEU A 3 -39.72 -65.12 -18.38
C LEU A 3 -40.65 -63.87 -18.44
N LEU A 4 -40.21 -62.68 -18.86
CA LEU A 4 -40.33 -62.14 -20.24
C LEU A 4 -41.76 -62.12 -20.81
N GLY A 5 -42.22 -60.93 -21.23
CA GLY A 5 -43.47 -60.72 -21.95
C GLY A 5 -43.59 -59.35 -22.60
N LEU A 6 -42.82 -59.15 -23.68
CA LEU A 6 -42.99 -58.09 -24.69
C LEU A 6 -44.31 -58.23 -25.47
N ARG A 7 -44.90 -57.10 -25.87
CA ARG A 7 -45.68 -56.83 -27.12
C ARG A 7 -46.02 -55.33 -27.14
N THR A 8 -45.36 -54.47 -27.93
CA THR A 8 -45.52 -54.14 -29.37
C THR A 8 -46.90 -53.62 -29.77
N GLY A 9 -46.94 -52.40 -30.34
CA GLY A 9 -47.90 -52.04 -31.39
C GLY A 9 -48.72 -50.76 -31.16
N ALA A 10 -48.17 -49.64 -31.62
CA ALA A 10 -48.78 -48.44 -32.20
C ALA A 10 -50.31 -48.20 -32.09
N GLU A 11 -50.70 -47.02 -31.61
CA GLU A 11 -51.59 -46.11 -32.36
C GLU A 11 -51.54 -44.66 -31.84
N LEU A 12 -51.86 -43.73 -32.74
CA LEU A 12 -51.64 -42.28 -32.69
C LEU A 12 -52.51 -41.58 -31.63
N LEU A 13 -52.00 -40.47 -31.06
CA LEU A 13 -52.58 -39.13 -31.29
C LEU A 13 -51.75 -38.03 -30.62
N ARG A 14 -51.52 -36.98 -31.43
CA ARG A 14 -50.87 -35.69 -31.18
C ARG A 14 -51.36 -35.01 -29.89
N VAL A 15 -50.49 -34.21 -29.26
CA VAL A 15 -50.55 -32.73 -29.25
C VAL A 15 -49.45 -32.15 -28.33
N SER A 16 -48.50 -31.45 -28.97
CA SER A 16 -47.64 -30.32 -28.55
C SER A 16 -47.00 -30.25 -27.15
N GLY A 17 -45.67 -30.13 -27.14
CA GLY A 17 -44.92 -29.53 -26.01
C GLY A 17 -43.43 -29.84 -26.06
N LEU A 18 -42.68 -29.12 -26.90
CA LEU A 18 -41.22 -29.17 -26.99
C LEU A 18 -40.55 -28.86 -25.63
N ALA A 19 -39.76 -29.81 -25.11
CA ALA A 19 -38.76 -29.56 -24.08
C ALA A 19 -37.52 -30.42 -24.38
N GLU A 20 -36.69 -29.93 -25.31
CA GLU A 20 -35.36 -30.50 -25.53
C GLU A 20 -34.40 -30.03 -24.44
N TYR A 21 -33.79 -31.01 -23.78
CA TYR A 21 -32.62 -30.86 -22.94
C TYR A 21 -31.45 -30.38 -23.80
N HIS A 22 -30.99 -29.14 -23.58
CA HIS A 22 -29.70 -28.68 -24.07
C HIS A 22 -28.82 -28.24 -22.89
N THR A 23 -27.74 -28.98 -22.68
CA THR A 23 -26.59 -28.68 -21.84
C THR A 23 -26.05 -27.29 -22.18
N SER A 24 -26.16 -26.35 -21.24
CA SER A 24 -25.61 -24.99 -21.38
C SER A 24 -24.44 -24.82 -20.41
N TYR A 25 -23.23 -24.97 -20.93
CA TYR A 25 -22.05 -24.34 -20.36
C TYR A 25 -22.33 -22.84 -20.31
N ARG A 26 -22.50 -22.28 -19.11
CA ARG A 26 -22.60 -20.82 -18.92
C ARG A 26 -21.25 -20.19 -19.27
N VAL A 27 -21.20 -19.68 -20.49
CA VAL A 27 -20.21 -18.74 -21.00
C VAL A 27 -20.01 -17.61 -19.99
N LEU A 28 -18.75 -17.37 -19.65
CA LEU A 28 -18.25 -16.22 -18.90
C LEU A 28 -18.97 -14.95 -19.37
N ALA A 29 -19.63 -14.27 -18.43
CA ALA A 29 -20.31 -13.02 -18.68
C ALA A 29 -19.30 -11.99 -19.23
N VAL A 30 -19.47 -11.65 -20.50
CA VAL A 30 -18.82 -10.54 -21.17
C VAL A 30 -19.14 -9.27 -20.37
N LEU A 31 -18.10 -8.61 -19.85
CA LEU A 31 -18.23 -7.30 -19.23
C LEU A 31 -19.03 -6.37 -20.15
N SER A 32 -19.99 -5.64 -19.60
CA SER A 32 -20.77 -4.67 -20.37
C SER A 32 -19.86 -3.65 -21.04
N ASP A 33 -20.24 -3.17 -22.22
CA ASP A 33 -19.41 -2.23 -22.98
C ASP A 33 -19.20 -0.91 -22.24
N ASP A 34 -20.08 -0.55 -21.30
CA ASP A 34 -19.88 0.56 -20.36
C ASP A 34 -18.74 0.30 -19.36
N LYS A 35 -18.61 -0.94 -18.84
CA LYS A 35 -17.49 -1.31 -17.96
C LYS A 35 -16.17 -1.43 -18.73
N LYS A 36 -16.20 -1.88 -19.98
CA LYS A 36 -15.01 -1.88 -20.86
C LYS A 36 -14.58 -0.45 -21.20
N ASN A 37 -15.54 0.45 -21.46
CA ASN A 37 -15.27 1.87 -21.67
C ASN A 37 -14.75 2.57 -20.41
N LEU A 38 -15.24 2.23 -19.21
CA LEU A 38 -14.69 2.73 -17.94
C LEU A 38 -13.26 2.23 -17.66
N ILE A 39 -12.89 1.06 -18.20
CA ILE A 39 -11.52 0.51 -18.07
C ILE A 39 -10.58 1.10 -19.13
N GLN A 40 -11.07 1.43 -20.32
CA GLN A 40 -10.27 2.04 -21.40
C GLN A 40 -10.19 3.57 -21.31
N ASN A 41 -11.23 4.23 -20.81
CA ASN A 41 -11.42 5.69 -20.80
C ASN A 41 -11.80 6.23 -19.41
N GLY A 42 -11.61 5.44 -18.35
CA GLY A 42 -11.70 5.95 -16.98
C GLY A 42 -10.60 6.97 -16.70
N PRO A 43 -10.76 7.84 -15.67
CA PRO A 43 -9.81 8.90 -15.39
C PRO A 43 -8.40 8.33 -15.21
N ASP A 44 -7.44 8.88 -15.96
CA ASP A 44 -6.03 8.51 -15.86
C ASP A 44 -5.47 9.02 -14.52
N LEU A 45 -4.29 8.54 -14.10
CA LEU A 45 -3.60 9.07 -12.93
C LEU A 45 -3.47 10.60 -13.00
N GLN A 46 -3.35 11.17 -14.21
CA GLN A 46 -3.35 12.61 -14.42
C GLN A 46 -4.64 13.27 -13.97
N ASP A 47 -5.80 12.64 -14.15
CA ASP A 47 -7.11 13.16 -13.73
C ASP A 47 -7.32 13.09 -12.22
N PHE A 48 -6.67 12.14 -11.53
CA PHE A 48 -6.67 12.01 -10.07
C PHE A 48 -5.62 12.88 -9.37
N ILE A 49 -4.46 13.09 -10.00
CA ILE A 49 -3.45 14.05 -9.54
C ILE A 49 -3.93 15.49 -9.80
N SER A 50 -4.74 15.71 -10.83
CA SER A 50 -5.25 17.02 -11.24
C SER A 50 -6.52 17.47 -10.51
N GLY A 51 -6.69 17.14 -9.23
CA GLY A 51 -7.56 17.94 -8.38
C GLY A 51 -7.03 19.38 -8.37
N ASP A 52 -7.50 20.18 -9.33
CA ASP A 52 -7.04 21.50 -9.72
C ASP A 52 -5.59 21.82 -9.34
N LEU A 53 -4.64 21.27 -10.10
CA LEU A 53 -3.38 21.97 -10.35
C LEU A 53 -3.69 23.17 -11.24
N THR A 54 -4.30 24.19 -10.63
CA THR A 54 -4.34 25.52 -11.20
C THR A 54 -2.90 25.92 -11.53
N ASP A 55 -2.69 26.09 -12.84
CA ASP A 55 -1.48 26.55 -13.51
C ASP A 55 -0.24 25.62 -13.47
N LYS A 56 -0.12 24.76 -14.50
CA LYS A 56 1.17 24.13 -14.89
C LYS A 56 2.28 25.15 -15.22
N ASN A 57 1.93 26.43 -15.40
CA ASN A 57 2.87 27.52 -15.71
C ASN A 57 3.44 28.24 -14.47
N THR A 58 2.96 28.02 -13.24
CA THR A 58 3.37 28.83 -12.08
C THR A 58 4.60 28.31 -11.34
N TRP A 59 4.97 27.04 -11.51
CA TRP A 59 6.03 26.42 -10.68
C TRP A 59 7.42 26.44 -11.31
N SER A 60 7.53 26.48 -12.64
CA SER A 60 8.80 26.63 -13.36
C SER A 60 9.52 27.94 -13.02
N ASP A 61 8.76 28.95 -12.61
CA ASP A 61 9.27 30.28 -12.23
C ASP A 61 9.54 30.43 -10.73
N TYR A 62 9.49 29.36 -9.94
CA TYR A 62 9.75 29.44 -8.49
C TYR A 62 11.21 29.84 -8.23
N LYS A 63 11.42 31.09 -7.78
CA LYS A 63 12.74 31.68 -7.50
C LYS A 63 13.30 31.36 -6.09
N GLY A 64 12.64 30.50 -5.31
CA GLY A 64 13.10 30.17 -3.97
C GLY A 64 14.24 29.14 -3.98
N ASN A 65 15.09 29.16 -2.96
CA ASN A 65 16.13 28.15 -2.78
C ASN A 65 15.48 26.77 -2.60
N LEU A 66 15.85 25.81 -3.44
CA LEU A 66 15.42 24.42 -3.36
C LEU A 66 16.42 23.51 -2.68
N LYS A 67 17.70 23.90 -2.64
CA LYS A 67 18.79 23.17 -1.98
C LYS A 67 19.25 23.89 -0.73
N ARG A 68 19.43 23.14 0.36
CA ARG A 68 19.76 23.69 1.67
C ARG A 68 21.20 24.20 1.68
N GLN A 69 21.39 25.46 2.08
CA GLN A 69 22.71 25.99 2.41
C GLN A 69 23.07 25.72 3.88
N LYS A 70 24.37 25.62 4.18
CA LYS A 70 24.84 25.29 5.54
C LYS A 70 24.40 26.38 6.53
N GLY A 71 23.65 25.99 7.55
CA GLY A 71 23.12 26.90 8.58
C GLY A 71 21.69 27.37 8.32
N GLU A 72 21.16 27.17 7.11
CA GLU A 72 19.82 27.65 6.75
C GLU A 72 18.75 26.55 6.82
N ARG A 73 17.48 26.99 6.83
CA ARG A 73 16.31 26.14 6.64
C ARG A 73 15.64 26.50 5.33
N LEU A 74 15.31 25.46 4.56
CA LEU A 74 14.51 25.63 3.36
C LEU A 74 13.06 26.00 3.71
N ARG A 75 12.50 26.95 2.96
CA ARG A 75 11.08 27.27 3.02
C ARG A 75 10.32 26.24 2.20
N LEU A 76 9.19 25.77 2.74
CA LEU A 76 8.32 24.83 2.04
C LEU A 76 7.82 25.44 0.72
N PRO A 77 8.13 24.83 -0.44
CA PRO A 77 7.65 25.33 -1.72
C PRO A 77 6.15 25.09 -1.85
N PRO A 78 5.47 25.83 -2.73
CA PRO A 78 4.01 25.76 -2.83
C PRO A 78 3.45 24.37 -3.17
N TRP A 79 4.09 23.60 -4.06
CA TRP A 79 3.64 22.25 -4.45
C TRP A 79 3.76 21.20 -3.34
N ALA A 80 4.46 21.52 -2.25
CA ALA A 80 4.57 20.66 -1.08
C ALA A 80 3.64 21.09 0.06
N LYS A 81 2.83 22.13 -0.14
CA LYS A 81 1.80 22.55 0.82
C LYS A 81 0.54 21.72 0.62
N THR A 82 -0.10 21.36 1.71
CA THR A 82 -1.41 20.72 1.71
C THR A 82 -2.40 21.55 2.50
N GLU A 83 -3.68 21.36 2.20
CA GLU A 83 -4.76 21.98 2.96
C GLU A 83 -4.92 21.31 4.33
N ILE A 84 -5.48 22.06 5.28
CA ILE A 84 -5.75 21.55 6.62
C ILE A 84 -6.96 20.61 6.54
N PRO A 85 -6.87 19.37 7.05
CA PRO A 85 -7.96 18.41 7.00
C PRO A 85 -9.19 18.92 7.77
N MET A 86 -10.31 19.13 7.07
CA MET A 86 -11.60 19.50 7.66
C MET A 86 -12.71 18.63 7.06
N GLY A 87 -13.64 18.13 7.88
CA GLY A 87 -14.81 17.39 7.38
C GLY A 87 -15.48 16.44 8.37
N LYS A 88 -16.75 16.07 8.12
CA LYS A 88 -17.53 15.15 8.96
C LYS A 88 -16.99 13.71 8.96
N ASN A 89 -16.56 13.20 7.80
CA ASN A 89 -15.99 11.85 7.65
C ASN A 89 -14.68 11.68 8.43
N TYR A 90 -13.78 12.67 8.35
CA TYR A 90 -12.55 12.70 9.13
C TYR A 90 -12.83 12.58 10.64
N ASN A 91 -13.75 13.38 11.17
CA ASN A 91 -14.11 13.35 12.59
C ASN A 91 -14.76 12.02 13.01
N LYS A 92 -15.59 11.42 12.15
CA LYS A 92 -16.19 10.10 12.41
C LYS A 92 -15.11 9.03 12.55
N LEU A 93 -14.21 8.92 11.56
CA LEU A 93 -13.15 7.91 11.57
C LEU A 93 -12.21 8.10 12.76
N LYS A 94 -11.84 9.36 13.06
CA LYS A 94 -11.04 9.73 14.24
C LYS A 94 -11.67 9.26 15.55
N ASN A 95 -12.96 9.49 15.74
CA ASN A 95 -13.65 9.08 16.96
C ASN A 95 -13.73 7.56 17.08
N THR A 96 -13.98 6.85 15.97
CA THR A 96 -14.00 5.38 15.94
C THR A 96 -12.64 4.80 16.32
N LEU A 97 -11.55 5.28 15.72
CA LEU A 97 -10.19 4.85 16.03
C LEU A 97 -9.86 5.00 17.52
N ARG A 98 -10.20 6.16 18.09
CA ARG A 98 -10.01 6.42 19.53
C ARG A 98 -10.84 5.49 20.42
N SER A 99 -12.11 5.24 20.06
CA SER A 99 -12.99 4.37 20.85
C SER A 99 -12.53 2.91 20.88
N LEU A 100 -11.77 2.49 19.87
CA LEU A 100 -11.24 1.14 19.73
C LEU A 100 -9.77 1.04 20.13
N ASN A 101 -9.20 2.12 20.68
CA ASN A 101 -7.78 2.21 21.05
C ASN A 101 -6.83 1.82 19.89
N LEU A 102 -7.21 2.17 18.66
CA LEU A 102 -6.42 1.90 17.46
C LEU A 102 -5.56 3.11 17.10
N HIS A 103 -4.34 2.82 16.65
CA HIS A 103 -3.41 3.84 16.16
C HIS A 103 -3.36 3.85 14.63
N THR A 104 -3.07 5.02 14.07
CA THR A 104 -2.86 5.16 12.62
C THR A 104 -1.56 5.88 12.35
N VAL A 105 -0.82 5.43 11.33
CA VAL A 105 0.37 6.16 10.88
C VAL A 105 -0.02 7.55 10.36
N CYS A 106 -1.26 7.72 9.88
CA CYS A 106 -1.76 9.00 9.41
C CYS A 106 -1.70 10.08 10.50
N GLU A 107 -2.10 9.73 11.74
CA GLU A 107 -2.03 10.64 12.89
C GLU A 107 -0.61 10.69 13.49
N GLU A 108 0.00 9.54 13.74
CA GLU A 108 1.28 9.47 14.47
C GLU A 108 2.48 9.97 13.65
N ALA A 109 2.44 9.79 12.31
CA ALA A 109 3.44 10.31 11.38
C ALA A 109 3.12 11.72 10.86
N ARG A 110 2.02 12.34 11.32
CA ARG A 110 1.56 13.69 10.89
C ARG A 110 1.41 13.78 9.37
N CYS A 111 0.71 12.82 8.79
CA CYS A 111 0.59 12.70 7.34
C CYS A 111 -0.12 13.93 6.75
N PRO A 112 0.48 14.62 5.75
CA PRO A 112 -0.14 15.77 5.12
C PRO A 112 -1.39 15.41 4.30
N ASN A 113 -1.58 14.13 3.97
CA ASN A 113 -2.66 13.62 3.11
C ASN A 113 -3.85 13.07 3.92
N ILE A 114 -3.86 13.19 5.26
CA ILE A 114 -4.88 12.53 6.10
C ILE A 114 -6.32 12.96 5.76
N GLY A 115 -6.52 14.24 5.39
CA GLY A 115 -7.84 14.75 5.00
C GLY A 115 -8.35 14.14 3.72
N GLU A 116 -7.47 14.01 2.72
CA GLU A 116 -7.79 13.37 1.44
C GLU A 116 -8.03 11.87 1.62
N CYS A 117 -7.15 11.17 2.35
CA CYS A 117 -7.25 9.73 2.58
C CYS A 117 -8.55 9.35 3.30
N TRP A 118 -8.86 10.01 4.41
CA TRP A 118 -10.02 9.70 5.27
C TRP A 118 -11.31 10.37 4.81
N GLY A 119 -11.21 11.42 3.99
CA GLY A 119 -12.35 12.22 3.54
C GLY A 119 -13.33 11.41 2.71
N GLY A 120 -12.83 10.48 1.89
CA GLY A 120 -13.64 9.62 1.02
C GLY A 120 -14.63 10.45 0.19
N GLY A 121 -14.23 10.92 -0.99
CA GLY A 121 -15.15 11.65 -1.86
C GLY A 121 -16.37 10.80 -2.26
N GLU A 122 -17.36 11.42 -2.87
CA GLU A 122 -18.63 10.80 -3.34
C GLU A 122 -18.41 9.59 -4.29
N TYR A 123 -17.20 9.45 -4.84
CA TYR A 123 -16.74 8.37 -5.72
C TYR A 123 -15.42 7.71 -5.28
N GLY A 124 -14.90 8.02 -4.09
CA GLY A 124 -13.58 7.57 -3.64
C GLY A 124 -13.67 6.40 -2.65
N THR A 125 -12.95 5.31 -2.92
CA THR A 125 -12.64 4.28 -1.92
C THR A 125 -11.93 4.95 -0.74
N ALA A 126 -12.55 4.89 0.44
CA ALA A 126 -11.87 5.25 1.67
C ALA A 126 -10.76 4.25 1.92
N THR A 127 -9.57 4.75 2.29
CA THR A 127 -8.46 3.88 2.68
C THR A 127 -7.91 4.35 4.01
N ALA A 128 -7.65 3.40 4.89
CA ALA A 128 -7.03 3.62 6.18
C ALA A 128 -5.69 2.88 6.23
N THR A 129 -4.68 3.53 6.80
CA THR A 129 -3.45 2.87 7.20
C THR A 129 -3.45 2.69 8.71
N ILE A 130 -3.65 1.46 9.17
CA ILE A 130 -3.72 1.13 10.59
C ILE A 130 -2.32 0.73 11.07
N MET A 131 -1.91 1.31 12.19
CA MET A 131 -0.64 1.01 12.82
C MET A 131 -0.88 0.10 14.03
N LEU A 132 -0.45 -1.15 13.90
CA LEU A 132 -0.52 -2.18 14.93
C LEU A 132 0.61 -2.00 15.94
N MET A 133 0.46 -2.64 17.10
CA MET A 133 1.47 -2.75 18.16
C MET A 133 1.76 -1.42 18.86
N GLY A 134 0.77 -0.52 18.86
CA GLY A 134 0.83 0.78 19.54
C GLY A 134 1.56 1.87 18.76
N ASP A 135 1.91 2.94 19.48
CA ASP A 135 2.50 4.18 18.92
C ASP A 135 3.98 4.38 19.28
N THR A 136 4.60 3.39 19.91
CA THR A 136 5.93 3.50 20.51
C THR A 136 6.86 2.40 19.99
N CYS A 137 7.87 2.81 19.23
CA CYS A 137 8.80 1.97 18.52
C CYS A 137 10.08 1.67 19.32
N THR A 138 10.66 0.47 19.15
CA THR A 138 11.99 0.13 19.71
C THR A 138 13.15 0.74 18.93
N ARG A 139 12.87 1.38 17.79
CA ARG A 139 13.85 1.98 16.87
C ARG A 139 13.69 3.49 16.73
N GLY A 140 14.80 4.15 16.46
CA GLY A 140 14.91 5.62 16.38
C GLY A 140 15.35 6.12 15.00
N CYS A 141 14.56 5.82 13.96
CA CYS A 141 14.79 6.37 12.62
C CYS A 141 14.73 7.90 12.64
N ARG A 142 15.74 8.57 12.08
CA ARG A 142 15.93 10.03 12.20
C ARG A 142 14.96 10.85 11.34
N PHE A 143 14.23 10.19 10.45
CA PHE A 143 13.15 10.77 9.65
C PHE A 143 11.75 10.63 10.29
N CYS A 144 11.56 9.66 11.20
CA CYS A 144 10.25 9.21 11.67
C CYS A 144 9.82 9.90 12.97
N SER A 145 8.55 10.31 13.06
CA SER A 145 8.01 11.00 14.25
C SER A 145 7.32 10.12 15.28
N VAL A 146 7.23 8.81 15.03
CA VAL A 146 6.67 7.84 15.98
C VAL A 146 7.49 7.87 17.27
N LYS A 147 6.83 7.69 18.42
CA LYS A 147 7.49 7.71 19.73
C LYS A 147 8.48 6.57 19.83
N THR A 148 9.49 6.71 20.69
CA THR A 148 10.51 5.67 20.86
C THR A 148 10.71 5.33 22.32
N ALA A 149 10.83 4.03 22.61
CA ALA A 149 11.17 3.51 23.92
C ALA A 149 11.92 2.19 23.80
N LYS A 150 12.92 1.96 24.66
CA LYS A 150 13.63 0.68 24.69
C LYS A 150 12.72 -0.49 25.11
N LYS A 151 11.71 -0.20 25.93
CA LYS A 151 10.70 -1.14 26.42
C LYS A 151 9.32 -0.50 26.24
N PRO A 152 8.69 -0.64 25.05
CA PRO A 152 7.33 -0.18 24.86
C PRO A 152 6.35 -0.97 25.74
N PRO A 153 5.08 -0.51 25.87
CA PRO A 153 4.03 -1.29 26.53
C PRO A 153 3.88 -2.71 25.94
N PRO A 154 3.40 -3.68 26.73
CA PRO A 154 3.09 -5.01 26.21
C PRO A 154 2.05 -4.92 25.09
N LEU A 155 2.09 -5.88 24.15
CA LEU A 155 1.04 -5.99 23.14
C LEU A 155 -0.32 -6.22 23.81
N ASP A 156 -1.35 -5.57 23.28
CA ASP A 156 -2.72 -5.91 23.59
C ASP A 156 -3.07 -7.23 22.87
N PRO A 157 -3.35 -8.34 23.58
CA PRO A 157 -3.66 -9.62 22.94
C PRO A 157 -4.95 -9.59 22.11
N ASP A 158 -5.84 -8.62 22.36
CA ASP A 158 -7.11 -8.46 21.65
C ASP A 158 -7.01 -7.49 20.46
N GLU A 159 -5.90 -6.76 20.29
CA GLU A 159 -5.67 -5.83 19.18
C GLU A 159 -5.93 -6.46 17.80
N PRO A 160 -5.49 -7.70 17.49
CA PRO A 160 -5.76 -8.32 16.19
C PRO A 160 -7.25 -8.50 15.92
N TYR A 161 -8.00 -8.94 16.94
CA TYR A 161 -9.44 -9.17 16.82
C TYR A 161 -10.21 -7.86 16.70
N ASN A 162 -9.89 -6.89 17.56
CA ASN A 162 -10.54 -5.59 17.58
C ASN A 162 -10.27 -4.81 16.29
N THR A 163 -9.03 -4.85 15.79
CA THR A 163 -8.64 -4.23 14.53
C THR A 163 -9.37 -4.87 13.34
N ALA A 164 -9.37 -6.20 13.25
CA ALA A 164 -10.06 -6.91 12.18
C ALA A 164 -11.57 -6.64 12.17
N LYS A 165 -12.20 -6.59 13.36
CA LYS A 165 -13.61 -6.23 13.51
C LYS A 165 -13.87 -4.79 13.04
N ALA A 166 -13.05 -3.84 13.50
CA ALA A 166 -13.19 -2.43 13.13
C ALA A 166 -13.13 -2.19 11.63
N ILE A 167 -12.11 -2.76 10.97
CA ILE A 167 -11.88 -2.59 9.53
C ILE A 167 -13.01 -3.23 8.73
N ALA A 168 -13.49 -4.40 9.14
CA ALA A 168 -14.62 -5.06 8.48
C ALA A 168 -15.90 -4.21 8.55
N ASP A 169 -16.17 -3.59 9.70
CA ASP A 169 -17.34 -2.72 9.92
C ASP A 169 -17.28 -1.42 9.10
N TRP A 170 -16.08 -0.98 8.70
CA TRP A 170 -15.92 0.21 7.85
C TRP A 170 -16.23 -0.04 6.37
N GLY A 171 -16.32 -1.30 5.93
CA GLY A 171 -16.64 -1.64 4.54
C GLY A 171 -15.57 -1.19 3.55
N LEU A 172 -14.30 -1.19 3.95
CA LEU A 172 -13.19 -0.82 3.06
C LEU A 172 -12.92 -1.94 2.04
N ASP A 173 -12.59 -1.54 0.81
CA ASP A 173 -12.11 -2.45 -0.22
C ASP A 173 -10.61 -2.76 -0.09
N TYR A 174 -9.86 -1.83 0.50
CA TYR A 174 -8.41 -1.88 0.62
C TYR A 174 -7.98 -1.32 1.98
N VAL A 175 -7.05 -2.00 2.65
CA VAL A 175 -6.45 -1.51 3.89
C VAL A 175 -4.95 -1.73 3.87
N VAL A 176 -4.22 -0.76 4.42
CA VAL A 176 -2.80 -0.91 4.72
C VAL A 176 -2.66 -1.17 6.21
N LEU A 177 -2.07 -2.30 6.57
CA LEU A 177 -1.61 -2.56 7.93
C LEU A 177 -0.12 -2.23 7.98
N THR A 178 0.31 -1.56 9.04
CA THR A 178 1.72 -1.33 9.35
C THR A 178 1.93 -1.50 10.84
N SER A 179 3.16 -1.37 11.31
CA SER A 179 3.46 -1.45 12.73
C SER A 179 4.69 -0.64 13.09
N VAL A 180 4.88 -0.39 14.37
CA VAL A 180 6.19 -0.04 14.92
C VAL A 180 7.14 -1.25 14.90
N ASP A 181 8.43 -1.01 15.03
CA ASP A 181 9.38 -2.09 15.33
C ASP A 181 9.23 -2.54 16.79
N ARG A 182 9.20 -3.86 17.00
CA ARG A 182 9.10 -4.54 18.30
C ARG A 182 10.28 -5.47 18.52
N ASP A 183 11.50 -4.91 18.52
CA ASP A 183 12.73 -5.70 18.76
C ASP A 183 12.78 -6.36 20.16
N ASP A 184 11.87 -5.97 21.07
CA ASP A 184 11.65 -6.58 22.38
C ASP A 184 10.92 -7.93 22.31
N LEU A 185 10.28 -8.25 21.19
CA LEU A 185 9.61 -9.53 20.95
C LEU A 185 10.52 -10.50 20.16
N PRO A 186 10.44 -11.82 20.44
CA PRO A 186 11.28 -12.80 19.74
C PRO A 186 11.10 -12.81 18.21
N ASP A 187 9.86 -12.69 17.74
CA ASP A 187 9.46 -12.70 16.32
C ASP A 187 9.31 -11.29 15.73
N GLY A 188 9.65 -10.24 16.49
CA GLY A 188 9.44 -8.85 16.09
C GLY A 188 7.97 -8.45 15.92
N GLY A 189 7.01 -9.25 16.41
CA GLY A 189 5.57 -9.02 16.26
C GLY A 189 4.94 -9.59 14.98
N ALA A 190 5.65 -10.45 14.25
CA ALA A 190 5.16 -11.05 13.01
C ALA A 190 3.88 -11.88 13.19
N GLU A 191 3.76 -12.64 14.28
CA GLU A 191 2.57 -13.44 14.59
C GLU A 191 1.35 -12.54 14.86
N HIS A 192 1.56 -11.43 15.57
CA HIS A 192 0.51 -10.45 15.86
C HIS A 192 -0.02 -9.82 14.57
N PHE A 193 0.89 -9.47 13.66
CA PHE A 193 0.58 -8.95 12.34
C PHE A 193 -0.22 -9.97 11.51
N ALA A 194 0.29 -11.21 11.39
CA ALA A 194 -0.33 -12.29 10.64
C ALA A 194 -1.73 -12.63 11.17
N ARG A 195 -1.90 -12.72 12.50
CA ARG A 195 -3.20 -12.96 13.13
C ARG A 195 -4.21 -11.88 12.80
N THR A 196 -3.79 -10.61 12.73
CA THR A 196 -4.66 -9.50 12.34
C THR A 196 -5.15 -9.67 10.89
N VAL A 197 -4.24 -10.03 9.98
CA VAL A 197 -4.56 -10.28 8.57
C VAL A 197 -5.54 -11.45 8.43
N SER A 198 -5.26 -12.59 9.06
CA SER A 198 -6.10 -13.79 8.96
C SER A 198 -7.50 -13.55 9.52
N LEU A 199 -7.62 -12.93 10.70
CA LEU A 199 -8.92 -12.55 11.27
C LEU A 199 -9.69 -11.58 10.38
N LEU A 200 -9.00 -10.66 9.70
CA LEU A 200 -9.64 -9.75 8.76
C LEU A 200 -10.13 -10.47 7.50
N LYS A 201 -9.35 -11.41 6.96
CA LYS A 201 -9.75 -12.25 5.81
C LYS A 201 -10.91 -13.19 6.13
N GLU A 202 -10.99 -13.70 7.36
CA GLU A 202 -12.13 -14.49 7.83
C GLU A 202 -13.43 -13.66 7.84
N ARG A 203 -13.33 -12.38 8.21
CA ARG A 203 -14.48 -11.46 8.27
C ARG A 203 -14.87 -10.90 6.92
N ASN A 204 -13.88 -10.61 6.08
CA ASN A 204 -14.06 -10.08 4.75
C ASN A 204 -13.01 -10.68 3.82
N SER A 205 -13.36 -11.75 3.11
CA SER A 205 -12.44 -12.42 2.19
C SER A 205 -12.11 -11.61 0.94
N LYS A 206 -12.90 -10.56 0.65
CA LYS A 206 -12.74 -9.71 -0.54
C LYS A 206 -11.85 -8.49 -0.33
N ILE A 207 -11.69 -8.03 0.91
CA ILE A 207 -10.82 -6.88 1.21
C ILE A 207 -9.39 -7.18 0.77
N LEU A 208 -8.74 -6.20 0.15
CA LEU A 208 -7.33 -6.29 -0.17
C LEU A 208 -6.50 -5.76 1.00
N ILE A 209 -5.45 -6.49 1.35
CA ILE A 209 -4.61 -6.17 2.52
C ILE A 209 -3.17 -5.99 2.06
N GLU A 210 -2.65 -4.78 2.23
CA GLU A 210 -1.22 -4.47 2.14
C GLU A 210 -0.60 -4.49 3.55
N CYS A 211 0.49 -5.22 3.72
CA CYS A 211 1.25 -5.23 4.96
C CYS A 211 2.55 -4.46 4.75
N LEU A 212 2.63 -3.23 5.25
CA LEU A 212 3.87 -2.46 5.34
C LEU A 212 4.61 -2.85 6.61
N THR A 213 5.56 -3.75 6.45
CA THR A 213 6.21 -4.46 7.55
C THR A 213 7.53 -3.82 7.99
N PRO A 214 7.92 -3.99 9.27
CA PRO A 214 9.30 -3.87 9.72
C PRO A 214 10.26 -4.79 8.95
N ASP A 215 11.57 -4.66 9.18
CA ASP A 215 12.55 -5.56 8.56
C ASP A 215 12.74 -6.89 9.32
N PHE A 216 12.14 -7.04 10.50
CA PHE A 216 12.30 -8.17 11.42
C PHE A 216 13.76 -8.56 11.69
N ARG A 217 14.70 -7.62 11.56
CA ARG A 217 16.16 -7.88 11.62
C ARG A 217 16.62 -8.95 10.61
N GLY A 218 15.93 -9.06 9.48
CA GLY A 218 16.18 -10.06 8.45
C GLY A 218 15.67 -11.47 8.78
N ASP A 219 14.82 -11.63 9.79
CA ASP A 219 14.26 -12.95 10.14
C ASP A 219 13.29 -13.43 9.05
N LYS A 220 13.75 -14.43 8.29
CA LYS A 220 12.98 -15.07 7.20
C LYS A 220 11.73 -15.80 7.70
N LYS A 221 11.73 -16.31 8.94
CA LYS A 221 10.54 -16.97 9.49
C LYS A 221 9.43 -15.97 9.75
N ALA A 222 9.77 -14.78 10.26
CA ALA A 222 8.82 -13.68 10.41
C ALA A 222 8.19 -13.28 9.07
N VAL A 223 8.99 -13.23 7.99
CA VAL A 223 8.50 -13.00 6.63
C VAL A 223 7.53 -14.11 6.19
N GLU A 224 7.90 -15.38 6.38
CA GLU A 224 7.05 -16.54 6.04
C GLU A 224 5.71 -16.52 6.78
N THR A 225 5.72 -16.25 8.09
CA THR A 225 4.51 -16.12 8.92
C THR A 225 3.56 -15.07 8.34
N ILE A 226 4.08 -13.90 7.98
CA ILE A 226 3.25 -12.84 7.40
C ILE A 226 2.77 -13.26 6.01
N VAL A 227 3.65 -13.72 5.11
CA VAL A 227 3.27 -14.17 3.76
C VAL A 227 2.17 -15.23 3.78
N GLY A 228 2.20 -16.15 4.74
CA GLY A 228 1.19 -17.19 4.93
C GLY A 228 -0.16 -16.71 5.47
N SER A 229 -0.27 -15.47 5.97
CA SER A 229 -1.48 -14.95 6.63
C SER A 229 -2.66 -14.68 5.71
N GLY A 230 -2.42 -14.64 4.39
CA GLY A 230 -3.42 -14.36 3.37
C GLY A 230 -3.43 -12.92 2.85
N LEU A 231 -2.42 -12.09 3.18
CA LEU A 231 -2.30 -10.74 2.61
C LEU A 231 -2.23 -10.72 1.08
N ASP A 232 -2.34 -9.55 0.47
CA ASP A 232 -2.28 -9.36 -0.98
C ASP A 232 -0.99 -8.66 -1.44
N VAL A 233 -0.49 -7.70 -0.65
CA VAL A 233 0.73 -6.92 -0.96
C VAL A 233 1.70 -6.91 0.21
N TYR A 234 2.91 -7.46 0.03
CA TYR A 234 3.97 -7.39 1.04
C TYR A 234 4.84 -6.17 0.78
N ALA A 235 4.76 -5.18 1.66
CA ALA A 235 5.51 -3.94 1.55
C ALA A 235 6.61 -3.86 2.62
N HIS A 236 7.77 -3.36 2.22
CA HIS A 236 8.83 -2.95 3.13
C HIS A 236 9.62 -1.82 2.49
N ASN A 237 9.76 -0.70 3.19
CA ASN A 237 10.43 0.47 2.65
C ASN A 237 11.94 0.43 2.88
N VAL A 238 12.72 0.62 1.81
CA VAL A 238 14.16 0.88 1.92
C VAL A 238 14.45 2.31 2.40
N GLU A 239 13.48 3.22 2.23
CA GLU A 239 13.43 4.62 2.69
C GLU A 239 14.42 5.56 2.01
N THR A 240 15.65 5.14 1.74
CA THR A 240 16.69 5.98 1.13
C THR A 240 17.76 5.12 0.44
N VAL A 241 18.68 5.77 -0.26
CA VAL A 241 19.81 5.14 -0.96
C VAL A 241 20.80 4.49 0.02
N PRO A 242 21.57 3.46 -0.40
CA PRO A 242 22.52 2.75 0.47
C PRO A 242 23.46 3.67 1.27
N ALA A 243 23.99 4.72 0.64
CA ALA A 243 24.93 5.66 1.25
C ALA A 243 24.34 6.43 2.46
N LEU A 244 23.01 6.60 2.52
CA LEU A 244 22.33 7.38 3.54
C LEU A 244 21.65 6.53 4.62
N GLN A 245 21.61 5.20 4.48
CA GLN A 245 20.92 4.29 5.40
C GLN A 245 21.24 4.57 6.89
N ARG A 246 22.53 4.58 7.26
CA ARG A 246 22.97 4.84 8.64
C ARG A 246 22.65 6.25 9.14
N GLN A 247 22.52 7.22 8.24
CA GLN A 247 22.19 8.60 8.59
C GLN A 247 20.68 8.80 8.76
N VAL A 248 19.87 8.04 8.02
CA VAL A 248 18.42 8.22 7.92
C VAL A 248 17.67 7.28 8.84
N ARG A 249 18.03 6.00 8.85
CA ARG A 249 17.33 4.94 9.58
C ARG A 249 18.05 4.59 10.87
N ASP A 250 17.38 3.84 11.73
CA ASP A 250 18.00 3.25 12.91
C ASP A 250 19.19 2.36 12.48
N PRO A 251 20.32 2.34 13.21
CA PRO A 251 21.50 1.55 12.84
C PRO A 251 21.27 0.04 12.70
N ARG A 252 20.18 -0.49 13.24
CA ARG A 252 19.76 -1.90 13.07
C ARG A 252 19.14 -2.20 11.71
N ALA A 253 18.72 -1.16 10.97
CA ALA A 253 18.18 -1.29 9.62
C ALA A 253 19.28 -1.00 8.58
N ASN A 254 19.28 -1.75 7.47
CA ASN A 254 20.18 -1.52 6.35
C ASN A 254 19.54 -1.94 5.02
N PHE A 255 20.12 -1.47 3.92
CA PHE A 255 19.59 -1.69 2.58
C PHE A 255 19.53 -3.17 2.19
N GLN A 256 20.60 -3.93 2.45
CA GLN A 256 20.69 -5.33 2.06
C GLN A 256 19.66 -6.19 2.82
N GLN A 257 19.48 -5.93 4.11
CA GLN A 257 18.45 -6.57 4.93
C GLN A 257 17.05 -6.26 4.40
N SER A 258 16.78 -4.99 4.08
CA SER A 258 15.49 -4.56 3.53
C SER A 258 15.17 -5.20 2.18
N ILE A 259 16.16 -5.30 1.29
CA ILE A 259 15.99 -6.02 0.02
C ILE A 259 15.81 -7.52 0.25
N SER A 260 16.60 -8.11 1.14
CA SER A 260 16.57 -9.55 1.37
C SER A 260 15.20 -10.05 1.85
N ILE A 261 14.45 -9.27 2.63
CA ILE A 261 13.12 -9.70 3.08
C ILE A 261 12.06 -9.58 1.97
N LEU A 262 12.18 -8.59 1.09
CA LEU A 262 11.31 -8.45 -0.10
C LEU A 262 11.54 -9.61 -1.06
N GLN A 263 12.81 -9.94 -1.34
CA GLN A 263 13.18 -11.11 -2.15
C GLN A 263 12.68 -12.41 -1.50
N HIS A 264 12.83 -12.55 -0.18
CA HIS A 264 12.35 -13.75 0.51
C HIS A 264 10.84 -13.89 0.43
N ALA A 265 10.08 -12.80 0.56
CA ALA A 265 8.63 -12.82 0.40
C ALA A 265 8.21 -13.34 -0.99
N LYS A 266 8.93 -12.91 -2.05
CA LYS A 266 8.75 -13.43 -3.41
C LYS A 266 9.08 -14.91 -3.55
N ASN A 267 10.20 -15.35 -2.97
CA ASN A 267 10.59 -16.75 -3.02
C ASN A 267 9.56 -17.67 -2.34
N VAL A 268 8.98 -17.22 -1.22
CA VAL A 268 7.96 -17.97 -0.49
C VAL A 268 6.63 -18.00 -1.25
N ARG A 269 6.24 -16.88 -1.86
CA ARG A 269 4.98 -16.77 -2.62
C ARG A 269 5.20 -15.96 -3.91
N PRO A 270 5.57 -16.59 -5.04
CA PRO A 270 5.96 -15.88 -6.27
C PRO A 270 4.91 -14.92 -6.84
N ASP A 271 3.63 -15.21 -6.62
CA ASP A 271 2.49 -14.40 -7.08
C ASP A 271 2.21 -13.18 -6.20
N ILE A 272 2.81 -13.09 -5.00
CA ILE A 272 2.67 -11.93 -4.11
C ILE A 272 3.13 -10.66 -4.81
N VAL A 273 2.44 -9.55 -4.57
CA VAL A 273 2.95 -8.24 -4.98
C VAL A 273 3.86 -7.72 -3.87
N THR A 274 5.06 -7.30 -4.24
CA THR A 274 6.02 -6.66 -3.36
C THR A 274 6.13 -5.18 -3.65
N LYS A 275 6.27 -4.38 -2.60
CA LYS A 275 6.28 -2.92 -2.72
C LYS A 275 7.29 -2.28 -1.80
N THR A 276 7.89 -1.19 -2.26
CA THR A 276 8.83 -0.40 -1.45
C THR A 276 8.65 1.10 -1.68
N SER A 277 9.39 1.89 -0.90
CA SER A 277 9.37 3.35 -0.96
C SER A 277 10.77 3.93 -0.77
N ILE A 278 11.01 5.05 -1.45
CA ILE A 278 12.19 5.92 -1.30
C ILE A 278 11.68 7.34 -1.03
N MET A 279 12.19 7.95 0.04
CA MET A 279 12.03 9.38 0.27
C MET A 279 13.18 10.14 -0.39
N LEU A 280 12.84 11.17 -1.18
CA LEU A 280 13.77 12.08 -1.80
C LEU A 280 13.91 13.39 -1.02
N GLY A 281 15.03 14.07 -1.17
CA GLY A 281 15.37 15.32 -0.48
C GLY A 281 16.15 15.13 0.82
N LEU A 282 16.77 13.95 1.03
CA LEU A 282 17.60 13.62 2.18
C LEU A 282 19.11 13.82 1.92
N GLY A 283 19.48 14.16 0.69
CA GLY A 283 20.86 14.43 0.26
C GLY A 283 21.41 13.41 -0.73
N GLU A 284 20.57 12.51 -1.22
CA GLU A 284 20.89 11.54 -2.25
C GLU A 284 21.17 12.22 -3.60
N THR A 285 22.06 11.64 -4.40
CA THR A 285 22.28 12.06 -5.79
C THR A 285 21.37 11.29 -6.75
N ASP A 286 21.18 11.83 -7.96
CA ASP A 286 20.34 11.17 -8.97
C ASP A 286 20.93 9.81 -9.38
N GLU A 287 22.26 9.70 -9.51
CA GLU A 287 22.95 8.43 -9.74
C GLU A 287 22.65 7.41 -8.63
N GLN A 288 22.72 7.81 -7.36
CA GLN A 288 22.40 6.93 -6.24
C GLN A 288 20.94 6.47 -6.25
N VAL A 289 20.00 7.34 -6.65
CA VAL A 289 18.57 6.97 -6.78
C VAL A 289 18.40 5.97 -7.92
N TYR A 290 19.02 6.20 -9.08
CA TYR A 290 18.97 5.29 -10.22
C TYR A 290 19.55 3.91 -9.89
N ASP A 291 20.71 3.85 -9.24
CA ASP A 291 21.35 2.60 -8.80
C ASP A 291 20.46 1.87 -7.79
N THR A 292 19.85 2.61 -6.88
CA THR A 292 18.90 2.04 -5.89
C THR A 292 17.69 1.44 -6.58
N MET A 293 17.11 2.13 -7.57
CA MET A 293 15.97 1.62 -8.34
C MET A 293 16.35 0.38 -9.14
N THR A 294 17.54 0.36 -9.73
CA THR A 294 18.08 -0.81 -10.44
C THR A 294 18.22 -2.01 -9.52
N ALA A 295 18.85 -1.84 -8.36
CA ALA A 295 19.01 -2.90 -7.36
C ALA A 295 17.67 -3.45 -6.84
N LEU A 296 16.66 -2.58 -6.67
CA LEU A 296 15.31 -2.99 -6.30
C LEU A 296 14.64 -3.82 -7.39
N ARG A 297 14.88 -3.51 -8.66
CA ARG A 297 14.36 -4.28 -9.79
C ARG A 297 15.06 -5.62 -9.97
N GLU A 298 16.38 -5.66 -9.83
CA GLU A 298 17.16 -6.90 -9.80
C GLU A 298 16.70 -7.82 -8.66
N ALA A 299 16.21 -7.24 -7.57
CA ALA A 299 15.57 -7.94 -6.47
C ALA A 299 14.09 -8.31 -6.70
N GLU A 300 13.59 -8.14 -7.92
CA GLU A 300 12.22 -8.49 -8.34
C GLU A 300 11.10 -7.74 -7.58
N VAL A 301 11.39 -6.58 -6.98
CA VAL A 301 10.38 -5.76 -6.30
C VAL A 301 9.38 -5.20 -7.31
N ASP A 302 8.09 -5.54 -7.18
CA ASP A 302 7.08 -5.22 -8.20
C ASP A 302 6.74 -3.73 -8.27
N CYS A 303 6.64 -3.06 -7.11
CA CYS A 303 6.09 -1.70 -7.03
C CYS A 303 7.01 -0.75 -6.25
N LEU A 304 7.13 0.48 -6.73
CA LEU A 304 7.93 1.52 -6.12
C LEU A 304 7.12 2.80 -5.89
N THR A 305 7.36 3.45 -4.76
CA THR A 305 6.87 4.79 -4.49
C THR A 305 8.04 5.74 -4.21
N LEU A 306 8.03 6.93 -4.80
CA LEU A 306 9.00 7.99 -4.56
C LEU A 306 8.26 9.23 -4.06
N GLY A 307 8.59 9.68 -2.84
CA GLY A 307 7.93 10.80 -2.17
C GLY A 307 8.93 11.83 -1.66
N GLN A 308 8.50 13.08 -1.48
CA GLN A 308 9.34 14.09 -0.82
C GLN A 308 9.45 13.78 0.68
N TYR A 309 10.68 13.76 1.20
CA TYR A 309 10.92 13.79 2.63
C TYR A 309 10.38 15.10 3.22
N MET A 310 9.46 14.97 4.18
CA MET A 310 8.87 16.08 4.90
C MET A 310 9.33 16.03 6.35
N GLN A 311 10.10 17.03 6.78
CA GLN A 311 10.62 17.10 8.14
C GLN A 311 9.46 17.19 9.16
N PRO A 312 9.27 16.19 10.05
CA PRO A 312 8.12 16.20 10.96
C PRO A 312 8.22 17.25 12.07
N THR A 313 9.43 17.44 12.62
CA THR A 313 9.72 18.44 13.64
C THR A 313 11.13 18.98 13.48
N LYS A 314 11.43 20.09 14.17
CA LYS A 314 12.74 20.73 14.15
C LYS A 314 13.92 19.85 14.62
N ARG A 315 13.64 18.71 15.27
CA ARG A 315 14.64 17.76 15.81
C ARG A 315 15.02 16.65 14.82
N HIS A 316 14.20 16.40 13.81
CA HIS A 316 14.47 15.39 12.78
C HIS A 316 15.47 15.89 11.76
N LEU A 317 15.89 15.01 10.84
CA LEU A 317 16.72 15.39 9.70
C LEU A 317 16.13 16.62 8.98
N LYS A 318 17.01 17.52 8.54
CA LYS A 318 16.53 18.65 7.74
C LYS A 318 16.46 18.21 6.29
N VAL A 319 15.49 18.75 5.57
CA VAL A 319 15.39 18.60 4.11
C VAL A 319 16.64 19.19 3.48
N GLU A 320 17.34 18.42 2.66
CA GLU A 320 18.49 18.85 1.86
C GLU A 320 18.05 19.46 0.53
N GLU A 321 17.01 18.89 -0.08
CA GLU A 321 16.45 19.34 -1.35
C GLU A 321 14.93 19.22 -1.36
N TYR A 322 14.24 20.24 -1.85
CA TYR A 322 12.85 20.12 -2.28
C TYR A 322 12.82 19.76 -3.76
N VAL A 323 12.53 18.49 -4.04
CA VAL A 323 12.49 17.94 -5.38
C VAL A 323 11.29 18.51 -6.14
N THR A 324 11.51 18.90 -7.40
CA THR A 324 10.46 19.51 -8.22
C THR A 324 9.52 18.45 -8.78
N PRO A 325 8.25 18.81 -9.09
CA PRO A 325 7.30 17.88 -9.73
C PRO A 325 7.85 17.24 -11.02
N GLU A 326 8.61 17.99 -11.83
CA GLU A 326 9.20 17.50 -13.09
C GLU A 326 10.24 16.40 -12.82
N LYS A 327 11.02 16.55 -11.75
CA LYS A 327 11.99 15.54 -11.33
C LYS A 327 11.30 14.28 -10.78
N PHE A 328 10.19 14.43 -10.06
CA PHE A 328 9.35 13.27 -9.72
C PHE A 328 8.79 12.57 -10.96
N LYS A 329 8.28 13.31 -11.95
CA LYS A 329 7.80 12.75 -13.22
C LYS A 329 8.92 12.03 -14.00
N HIS A 330 10.15 12.53 -13.93
CA HIS A 330 11.32 11.84 -14.46
C HIS A 330 11.51 10.48 -13.78
N TRP A 331 11.48 10.42 -12.44
CA TRP A 331 11.62 9.16 -11.71
C TRP A 331 10.49 8.17 -11.95
N GLU A 332 9.27 8.65 -12.16
CA GLU A 332 8.15 7.80 -12.59
C GLU A 332 8.47 7.09 -13.91
N LYS A 333 8.91 7.87 -14.91
CA LYS A 333 9.30 7.35 -16.22
C LYS A 333 10.42 6.34 -16.11
N VAL A 334 11.49 6.65 -15.35
CA VAL A 334 12.62 5.75 -15.12
C VAL A 334 12.15 4.44 -14.48
N GLY A 335 11.29 4.49 -13.46
CA GLY A 335 10.77 3.29 -12.80
C GLY A 335 9.97 2.40 -13.76
N ASN A 336 9.14 3.02 -14.61
CA ASN A 336 8.39 2.30 -15.64
C ASN A 336 9.32 1.67 -16.70
N GLU A 337 10.39 2.37 -17.11
CA GLU A 337 11.41 1.86 -18.05
C GLU A 337 12.22 0.70 -17.47
N LEU A 338 12.54 0.73 -16.17
CA LEU A 338 13.18 -0.38 -15.44
C LEU A 338 12.24 -1.57 -15.19
N GLY A 339 10.96 -1.44 -15.54
CA GLY A 339 9.98 -2.53 -15.48
C GLY A 339 9.42 -2.81 -14.09
N PHE A 340 9.31 -1.80 -13.22
CA PHE A 340 8.36 -1.89 -12.09
C PHE A 340 6.95 -2.07 -12.68
N LEU A 341 6.13 -2.91 -12.05
CA LEU A 341 4.71 -3.02 -12.42
C LEU A 341 3.97 -1.72 -12.15
N TYR A 342 4.44 -0.97 -11.15
CA TYR A 342 3.88 0.31 -10.76
C TYR A 342 4.94 1.20 -10.14
N THR A 343 5.04 2.44 -10.62
CA THR A 343 5.86 3.49 -10.02
C THR A 343 4.96 4.68 -9.68
N ALA A 344 4.77 4.99 -8.40
CA ALA A 344 4.19 6.27 -7.99
C ALA A 344 5.30 7.25 -7.66
N SER A 345 5.32 8.44 -8.26
CA SER A 345 6.36 9.41 -7.97
C SER A 345 5.77 10.82 -7.89
N GLY A 346 5.91 11.47 -6.74
CA GLY A 346 5.39 12.81 -6.56
C GLY A 346 5.68 13.40 -5.19
N PRO A 347 5.61 14.74 -5.03
CA PRO A 347 5.96 15.39 -3.76
C PRO A 347 5.15 14.87 -2.56
N LEU A 348 3.85 14.64 -2.77
CA LEU A 348 2.92 14.19 -1.73
C LEU A 348 2.74 12.67 -1.70
N VAL A 349 3.38 11.92 -2.60
CA VAL A 349 3.31 10.46 -2.60
C VAL A 349 3.86 9.90 -1.29
N ARG A 350 3.17 8.90 -0.76
CA ARG A 350 3.55 8.12 0.42
C ARG A 350 3.44 6.63 0.07
N SER A 351 4.08 5.77 0.85
CA SER A 351 3.98 4.32 0.66
C SER A 351 2.51 3.86 0.63
N SER A 352 1.64 4.42 1.46
CA SER A 352 0.20 4.12 1.49
C SER A 352 -0.69 5.14 0.75
N TYR A 353 -0.16 5.85 -0.25
CA TYR A 353 -0.95 6.84 -1.00
C TYR A 353 -1.91 6.18 -2.01
N LYS A 354 -3.14 6.70 -2.06
CA LYS A 354 -4.32 6.19 -2.80
C LYS A 354 -4.08 5.79 -4.25
N ALA A 355 -3.21 6.52 -4.96
CA ALA A 355 -2.92 6.25 -6.37
C ALA A 355 -2.37 4.83 -6.61
N GLY A 356 -1.64 4.26 -5.65
CA GLY A 356 -1.15 2.89 -5.77
C GLY A 356 -2.24 1.84 -5.61
N GLU A 357 -3.29 2.15 -4.87
CA GLU A 357 -4.26 1.17 -4.40
C GLU A 357 -5.23 0.74 -5.50
N PHE A 358 -5.67 1.66 -6.37
CA PHE A 358 -6.47 1.31 -7.55
C PHE A 358 -5.71 0.42 -8.53
N PHE A 359 -4.43 0.74 -8.77
CA PHE A 359 -3.58 -0.07 -9.64
C PHE A 359 -3.31 -1.44 -9.02
N LEU A 360 -2.96 -1.48 -7.73
CA LEU A 360 -2.70 -2.72 -7.00
C LEU A 360 -3.96 -3.59 -6.93
N LYS A 361 -5.15 -2.99 -6.73
CA LYS A 361 -6.43 -3.72 -6.77
C LYS A 361 -6.61 -4.42 -8.11
N ASN A 362 -6.48 -3.67 -9.21
CA ASN A 362 -6.60 -4.22 -10.55
C ASN A 362 -5.52 -5.28 -10.85
N LEU A 363 -4.29 -5.08 -10.39
CA LEU A 363 -3.18 -6.01 -10.59
C LEU A 363 -3.39 -7.33 -9.83
N VAL A 364 -3.75 -7.25 -8.55
CA VAL A 364 -4.00 -8.41 -7.70
C VAL A 364 -5.20 -9.20 -8.23
N GLU A 365 -6.30 -8.52 -8.60
CA GLU A 365 -7.47 -9.16 -9.20
C GLU A 365 -7.10 -9.89 -10.51
N LYS A 366 -6.31 -9.26 -11.38
CA LYS A 366 -5.81 -9.88 -12.63
C LYS A 366 -4.92 -11.09 -12.39
N ARG A 367 -4.07 -11.10 -11.35
CA ARG A 367 -3.25 -12.27 -10.99
C ARG A 367 -4.10 -13.40 -10.46
N LYS A 368 -5.04 -13.11 -9.55
CA LYS A 368 -5.99 -14.11 -9.02
C LYS A 368 -6.82 -14.76 -10.13
N SER A 369 -7.28 -13.99 -11.11
CA SER A 369 -8.07 -14.53 -12.23
C SER A 369 -7.26 -15.40 -13.21
N LYS A 370 -5.92 -15.33 -13.21
CA LYS A 370 -5.04 -16.16 -14.05
C LYS A 370 -4.61 -17.46 -13.35
N ALA A 371 -4.76 -17.54 -12.03
CA ALA A 371 -4.38 -18.70 -11.23
C ALA A 371 -5.52 -19.74 -11.06
N VAL A 372 -6.74 -19.37 -11.45
CA VAL A 372 -7.93 -20.23 -11.59
C VAL A 372 -8.05 -20.64 -13.04
#